data_AF-A0A9X3ALS6-F1
#
_entry.id   AF-A0A9X3ALS6-F1
#
_cell.length_a   1.000
_cell.length_b   1.000
_cell.length_c   1.000
_cell.angle_alpha   90.00
_cell.angle_beta   90.00
_cell.angle_gamma   90.00
#
_symmetry.space_group_name_H-M   'P 1'
#
loop_
_entity.id
_entity.type
_entity.pdbx_description
1 polymer ?
#
loop_
_entity_poly.entity_id
_entity_poly.type
_entity_poly.pdbx_seq_one_letter_code
_entity_poly.pdbx_strand_id
1 'polypeptide(L)'
;MLYRLIPVALLGALATAAAAHPTNVRYETRGQCEVAFAESSKLDRERIVDLGFFPTIGAAQRTFRDTFECRYDAERDGWYIVDLRGR
;
A
#
# COMPACT_ATOMS: atom_id res chain seq x y z
N MET A 1 -43.62 -18.10 -26.35
CA MET A 1 -43.10 -17.24 -25.26
C MET A 1 -41.58 -17.38 -25.24
N LEU A 2 -40.87 -16.30 -25.58
CA LEU A 2 -39.42 -16.27 -25.77
C LEU A 2 -38.76 -15.81 -24.45
N TYR A 3 -38.15 -16.69 -23.68
CA TYR A 3 -37.40 -16.30 -22.48
C TYR A 3 -36.00 -15.83 -22.90
N ARG A 4 -35.80 -14.51 -22.88
CA ARG A 4 -34.47 -13.89 -22.92
C ARG A 4 -33.78 -14.16 -21.59
N LEU A 5 -32.74 -14.99 -21.60
CA LEU A 5 -31.79 -15.07 -20.49
C LEU A 5 -30.71 -14.02 -20.74
N ILE A 6 -30.77 -12.94 -19.96
CA ILE A 6 -29.73 -11.92 -19.87
C ILE A 6 -28.55 -12.56 -19.11
N PRO A 7 -27.30 -12.43 -19.60
CA PRO A 7 -26.16 -13.15 -19.05
C PRO A 7 -25.90 -12.72 -17.60
N VAL A 8 -25.66 -13.74 -16.76
CA VAL A 8 -25.29 -13.62 -15.37
C VAL A 8 -23.96 -12.89 -15.26
N ALA A 9 -24.06 -11.69 -14.68
CA ALA A 9 -23.08 -11.02 -13.84
C ALA A 9 -21.60 -11.18 -14.23
N LEU A 10 -21.05 -10.13 -14.84
CA LEU A 10 -19.71 -9.66 -14.51
C LEU A 10 -19.68 -9.35 -13.00
N LEU A 11 -19.41 -10.37 -12.19
CA LEU A 11 -19.01 -10.18 -10.81
C LEU A 11 -17.64 -9.52 -10.85
N GLY A 12 -17.66 -8.20 -10.65
CA GLY A 12 -16.48 -7.37 -10.59
C GLY A 12 -15.46 -7.96 -9.64
N ALA A 13 -14.33 -8.37 -10.22
CA ALA A 13 -13.08 -8.42 -9.50
C ALA A 13 -12.68 -6.95 -9.19
N LEU A 14 -13.36 -6.35 -8.21
CA LEU A 14 -12.81 -5.24 -7.45
C LEU A 14 -11.72 -5.84 -6.57
N ALA A 15 -10.63 -6.27 -7.20
CA ALA A 15 -9.36 -6.30 -6.52
C ALA A 15 -9.09 -4.85 -6.15
N THR A 16 -9.50 -4.44 -4.95
CA THR A 16 -8.90 -3.28 -4.32
C THR A 16 -7.42 -3.60 -4.31
N ALA A 17 -6.68 -2.99 -5.24
CA ALA A 17 -5.24 -2.97 -5.17
C ALA A 17 -4.94 -2.39 -3.80
N ALA A 18 -4.64 -3.26 -2.84
CA ALA A 18 -4.22 -2.84 -1.52
C ALA A 18 -3.05 -1.91 -1.78
N ALA A 19 -3.21 -0.63 -1.41
CA ALA A 19 -2.13 0.33 -1.54
C ALA A 19 -0.96 -0.25 -0.75
N ALA A 20 0.14 -0.51 -1.44
CA ALA A 20 1.22 -1.33 -0.88
C ALA A 20 1.97 -0.64 0.28
N HIS A 21 1.59 0.61 0.58
CA HIS A 21 1.79 1.26 1.87
C HIS A 21 0.49 1.96 2.29
N PRO A 22 -0.14 1.59 3.44
CA PRO A 22 -1.44 2.13 3.85
C PRO A 22 -1.30 3.53 4.46
N THR A 23 -1.30 4.56 3.62
CA THR A 23 -1.09 5.97 4.02
C THR A 23 -2.30 6.63 4.70
N ASN A 24 -3.44 5.95 4.75
CA ASN A 24 -4.69 6.41 5.35
C ASN A 24 -5.04 5.71 6.67
N VAL A 25 -4.14 4.86 7.19
CA VAL A 25 -4.35 4.17 8.47
C VAL A 25 -3.74 4.99 9.61
N ARG A 26 -4.56 5.25 10.64
CA ARG A 26 -4.14 5.91 11.88
C ARG A 26 -3.48 4.89 12.81
N TYR A 27 -2.31 5.24 13.33
CA TYR A 27 -1.61 4.50 14.38
C TYR A 27 -1.52 5.35 15.65
N GLU A 28 -1.66 4.74 16.83
CA GLU A 28 -1.60 5.47 18.11
C GLU A 28 -0.18 5.93 18.42
N THR A 29 0.81 5.10 18.07
CA THR A 29 2.21 5.39 18.35
C THR A 29 3.05 5.32 17.10
N ARG A 30 4.19 6.03 17.13
CA ARG A 30 5.22 5.93 16.10
C ARG A 30 5.65 4.48 15.85
N GLY A 31 5.86 3.71 16.92
CA GLY A 31 6.29 2.32 16.81
C GLY A 31 5.28 1.43 16.09
N GLN A 32 3.99 1.63 16.33
CA GLN A 32 2.93 0.91 15.59
C GLN A 32 2.97 1.24 14.09
N CYS A 33 3.15 2.53 13.76
CA CYS A 33 3.30 2.95 12.37
C CYS A 33 4.55 2.34 11.71
N GLU A 34 5.70 2.36 12.39
CA GLU A 34 6.96 1.84 11.86
C GLU A 34 6.91 0.31 11.64
N VAL A 35 6.27 -0.43 12.55
CA VAL A 35 6.02 -1.87 12.38
C VAL A 35 5.14 -2.12 11.15
N ALA A 36 4.02 -1.40 11.02
CA ALA A 36 3.13 -1.56 9.88
C ALA A 36 3.82 -1.20 8.55
N PHE A 37 4.64 -0.15 8.54
CA PHE A 37 5.45 0.22 7.39
C PHE A 37 6.46 -0.86 7.02
N ALA A 38 7.14 -1.46 8.00
CA ALA A 38 8.11 -2.53 7.75
C ALA A 38 7.43 -3.77 7.15
N GLU A 39 6.27 -4.17 7.68
CA GLU A 39 5.49 -5.29 7.16
C GLU A 39 4.99 -5.04 5.75
N SER A 40 4.41 -3.85 5.48
CA SER A 40 3.93 -3.52 4.14
C SER A 40 5.08 -3.43 3.12
N SER A 41 6.21 -2.83 3.51
CA SER A 41 7.43 -2.75 2.70
C SER A 41 7.99 -4.11 2.34
N LYS A 42 7.92 -5.07 3.26
CA LYS A 42 8.41 -6.43 3.03
C LYS A 42 7.58 -7.15 1.96
N LEU A 43 6.26 -6.98 2.00
CA LEU A 43 5.37 -7.57 1.00
C LEU A 43 5.54 -6.91 -0.36
N ASP A 44 5.65 -5.58 -0.40
CA ASP A 44 5.70 -4.86 -1.68
C ASP A 44 7.05 -5.01 -2.39
N ARG A 45 8.17 -5.02 -1.64
CA ARG A 45 9.52 -5.09 -2.25
C ARG A 45 9.72 -6.37 -3.05
N GLU A 46 9.14 -7.49 -2.62
CA GLU A 46 9.20 -8.77 -3.34
C GLU A 46 8.41 -8.66 -4.64
N ARG A 47 7.15 -8.20 -4.54
CA ARG A 47 6.26 -8.01 -5.69
C ARG A 47 6.85 -7.09 -6.76
N ILE A 48 7.41 -5.94 -6.39
CA ILE A 48 7.88 -4.96 -7.38
C ILE A 48 9.21 -5.35 -8.03
N VAL A 49 10.02 -6.18 -7.37
CA VAL A 49 11.21 -6.78 -7.97
C VAL A 49 10.79 -7.85 -8.98
N ASP A 50 9.80 -8.68 -8.65
CA ASP A 50 9.25 -9.68 -9.59
C ASP A 50 8.62 -9.03 -10.84
N LEU A 51 8.02 -7.85 -10.68
CA LEU A 51 7.50 -7.04 -11.78
C LEU A 51 8.58 -6.28 -12.56
N GLY A 52 9.85 -6.34 -12.14
CA GLY A 52 10.98 -5.72 -12.82
C GLY A 52 11.14 -4.22 -12.60
N PHE A 53 10.43 -3.61 -11.63
CA PHE A 53 10.60 -2.18 -11.31
C PHE A 53 11.94 -1.87 -10.63
N PHE A 54 12.49 -2.84 -9.91
CA PHE A 54 13.78 -2.73 -9.24
C PHE A 54 14.66 -3.93 -9.53
N PRO A 55 15.99 -3.74 -9.67
CA PRO A 55 16.91 -4.82 -9.98
C PRO A 55 17.13 -5.79 -8.81
N THR A 56 16.85 -5.37 -7.57
CA THR A 56 17.03 -6.19 -6.36
C THR A 56 16.06 -5.78 -5.26
N ILE A 57 15.79 -6.70 -4.32
CA ILE A 57 15.05 -6.40 -3.07
C ILE A 57 15.71 -5.27 -2.29
N GLY A 58 17.05 -5.23 -2.26
CA GLY A 58 17.79 -4.18 -1.59
C GLY A 58 17.58 -2.80 -2.22
N ALA A 59 17.45 -2.72 -3.55
CA ALA A 59 17.13 -1.47 -4.24
C ALA A 59 15.71 -0.99 -3.91
N ALA A 60 14.71 -1.89 -4.00
CA ALA A 60 13.34 -1.60 -3.60
C ALA A 60 13.24 -1.11 -2.14
N GLN A 61 13.88 -1.83 -1.20
CA GLN A 61 13.86 -1.48 0.22
C GLN A 61 14.50 -0.10 0.51
N ARG A 62 15.58 0.23 -0.19
CA ARG A 62 16.20 1.57 -0.06
C ARG A 62 15.24 2.64 -0.54
N THR A 63 14.62 2.46 -1.70
CA THR A 63 13.63 3.42 -2.21
C THR A 63 12.50 3.62 -1.21
N PHE A 64 11.91 2.56 -0.65
CA PHE A 64 10.83 2.72 0.33
C PHE A 64 11.25 3.51 1.57
N ARG A 65 12.43 3.25 2.11
CA ARG A 65 12.96 4.03 3.24
C ARG A 65 13.14 5.50 2.87
N ASP A 66 13.54 5.78 1.64
CA ASP A 66 13.83 7.14 1.18
C ASP A 66 12.54 7.88 0.75
N THR A 67 11.45 7.16 0.48
CA THR A 67 10.19 7.70 -0.04
C THR A 67 8.99 7.56 0.88
N PHE A 68 9.14 6.94 2.05
CA PHE A 68 8.09 6.83 3.05
C PHE A 68 8.63 7.06 4.45
N GLU A 69 7.79 7.60 5.31
CA GLU A 69 8.10 7.76 6.73
C GLU A 69 6.83 7.77 7.58
N CYS A 70 6.99 7.57 8.89
CA CYS A 70 5.92 7.76 9.85
C CYS A 70 5.93 9.19 10.40
N ARG A 71 4.86 9.95 10.14
CA ARG A 71 4.68 11.31 10.69
C ARG A 71 3.44 11.40 11.57
N TYR A 72 3.55 12.17 12.64
CA TYR A 72 2.41 12.57 13.43
C TYR A 72 1.63 13.67 12.69
N ASP A 73 0.31 13.51 12.63
CA ASP A 73 -0.64 14.48 12.12
C ASP A 73 -1.44 15.02 13.31
N ALA A 74 -1.29 16.32 13.58
CA ALA A 74 -1.94 16.98 14.71
C ALA A 74 -3.44 17.24 14.48
N GLU A 75 -3.89 17.37 13.24
CA GLU A 75 -5.31 17.57 12.91
C GLU A 75 -6.11 16.28 13.06
N ARG A 76 -5.44 15.14 12.79
CA ARG A 76 -6.02 13.80 12.87
C ARG A 76 -5.59 13.02 14.12
N ASP A 77 -4.85 13.67 15.02
CA ASP A 77 -4.30 13.13 16.27
C ASP A 77 -3.77 11.70 16.14
N GLY A 78 -2.75 11.50 15.32
CA GLY A 78 -2.19 10.16 15.15
C GLY A 78 -0.99 10.08 14.22
N TRP A 79 -0.36 8.90 14.19
CA TRP A 79 0.74 8.60 13.29
C TRP A 79 0.23 7.99 11.99
N TYR A 80 0.83 8.38 10.88
CA TYR A 80 0.49 7.92 9.54
C TYR A 80 1.75 7.59 8.75
N ILE A 81 1.69 6.57 7.91
CA ILE A 81 2.68 6.35 6.86
C ILE A 81 2.44 7.43 5.80
N VAL A 82 3.47 8.19 5.45
CA VAL A 82 3.38 9.29 4.49
C VAL A 82 4.29 9.01 3.30
N ASP A 83 3.76 9.15 2.09
CA ASP A 83 4.51 9.09 0.84
C ASP A 83 5.18 10.44 0.55
N LEU A 84 6.48 10.42 0.27
CA LEU A 84 7.32 11.59 0.02
C LEU A 84 7.43 11.96 -1.45
N ARG A 85 6.99 11.10 -2.37
CA ARG A 85 7.27 11.22 -3.82
C ARG A 85 6.53 12.37 -4.50
N GLY A 86 5.54 12.95 -3.84
CA GLY A 86 4.76 14.10 -4.32
C GLY A 86 5.00 15.40 -3.56
N ARG A 87 6.07 15.49 -2.77
CA ARG A 87 6.46 16.71 -2.06
C ARG A 87 7.45 17.55 -2.85
#